data_AF-A0AAD3DFQ8-F1
#
_entry.id   AF-A0AAD3DFQ8-F1
#
_cell.length_a   1.000
_cell.length_b   1.000
_cell.length_c   1.000
_cell.angle_alpha   90.00
_cell.angle_beta   90.00
_cell.angle_gamma   90.00
#
_symmetry.space_group_name_H-M   'P 1'
#
loop_
_entity.id
_entity.type
_entity.pdbx_description
1 polymer ?
#
loop_
_entity_poly.entity_id
_entity_poly.type
_entity_poly.pdbx_seq_one_letter_code
_entity_poly.pdbx_strand_id
1 'polypeptide(L)'
;WFQMRLWTQARVMGSYAAHCMLGLADELASGFNFELFTHVTRFMGAKVVLLGLYNGQRLEGEPAGELVSYSRVCEAEDGSGETFVRVLLLRGRMQGAVLIGNTELEEAFENLILDGLDLSVYGPHILDPDFELEHIFE
;
A
#
# COMPACT_ATOMS: atom_id res chain seq x y z
N TRP A 1 15.92 0.21 -8.31
CA TRP A 1 14.96 0.70 -9.33
C TRP A 1 14.12 -0.47 -9.83
N PHE A 2 12.81 -0.46 -9.55
CA PHE A 2 11.86 -1.41 -10.13
C PHE A 2 11.13 -0.69 -11.27
N GLN A 3 11.19 -1.26 -12.47
CA GLN A 3 10.51 -0.67 -13.61
C GLN A 3 9.01 -0.95 -13.52
N MET A 4 8.25 0.05 -13.09
CA MET A 4 6.80 0.03 -13.12
C MET A 4 6.32 0.57 -14.48
N ARG A 5 5.24 -0.01 -15.03
CA ARG A 5 4.65 0.39 -16.34
C ARG A 5 3.33 1.13 -16.12
N LEU A 6 3.36 2.20 -15.32
CA LEU A 6 2.18 3.00 -14.98
C LEU A 6 2.19 4.34 -15.74
N TRP A 7 1.04 4.73 -16.30
CA TRP A 7 0.90 6.00 -17.04
C TRP A 7 1.08 7.22 -16.13
N THR A 8 0.57 7.15 -14.90
CA THR A 8 0.73 8.18 -13.87
C THR A 8 2.20 8.40 -13.54
N GLN A 9 2.97 7.32 -13.42
CA GLN A 9 4.40 7.40 -13.20
C GLN A 9 5.15 7.98 -14.40
N ALA A 10 4.79 7.58 -15.62
CA ALA A 10 5.39 8.17 -16.83
C ALA A 10 5.16 9.68 -16.87
N ARG A 11 3.95 10.15 -16.51
CA ARG A 11 3.63 11.57 -16.43
C ARG A 11 4.46 12.31 -15.38
N VAL A 12 4.55 11.78 -14.16
CA VAL A 12 5.30 12.40 -13.06
C VAL A 12 6.80 12.42 -13.36
N MET A 13 7.37 11.33 -13.86
CA MET A 13 8.77 11.28 -14.29
C MET A 13 9.07 12.21 -15.46
N GLY A 14 8.15 12.35 -16.43
CA GLY A 14 8.28 13.31 -17.51
C GLY A 14 8.31 14.75 -17.01
N SER A 15 7.44 15.09 -16.05
CA SER A 15 7.46 16.42 -15.40
C SER A 15 8.78 16.64 -14.66
N TYR A 16 9.21 15.68 -13.84
CA TYR A 16 10.46 15.78 -13.10
C TYR A 16 11.67 15.99 -14.03
N ALA A 17 11.76 15.22 -15.11
CA ALA A 17 12.82 15.38 -16.11
C ALA A 17 12.84 16.80 -16.72
N ALA A 18 11.68 17.38 -17.01
CA ALA A 18 11.59 18.76 -17.50
C ALA A 18 12.07 19.78 -16.46
N HIS A 19 11.73 19.60 -15.19
CA HIS A 19 12.20 20.47 -14.09
C HIS A 19 13.71 20.38 -13.89
N CYS A 20 14.30 19.18 -14.01
CA CYS A 20 15.75 19.01 -14.01
C CYS A 20 16.42 19.77 -15.15
N MET A 21 15.86 19.72 -16.36
CA MET A 21 16.38 20.47 -17.51
C MET A 21 16.32 21.98 -17.32
N LEU A 22 15.36 22.47 -16.51
CA LEU A 22 15.21 23.89 -16.17
C LEU A 22 16.04 24.33 -14.95
N GLY A 23 16.74 23.40 -14.28
CA GLY A 23 17.49 23.71 -13.06
C GLY A 23 16.63 23.95 -11.81
N LEU A 24 15.36 23.54 -11.84
CA LEU A 24 14.38 23.73 -10.76
C LEU A 24 14.20 22.46 -9.90
N ALA A 25 15.11 21.49 -10.02
CA ALA A 25 14.97 20.18 -9.40
C ALA A 25 15.00 20.21 -7.87
N ASP A 26 15.68 21.18 -7.27
CA ASP A 26 15.84 21.29 -5.80
C ASP A 26 14.68 22.06 -5.13
N GLU A 27 13.93 22.88 -5.89
CA GLU A 27 12.78 23.65 -5.36
C GLU A 27 11.54 22.78 -5.14
N LEU A 28 11.39 21.72 -5.95
CA LEU A 28 10.54 20.60 -5.60
C LEU A 28 11.41 19.64 -4.79
N ALA A 29 11.33 19.67 -3.46
CA ALA A 29 11.75 18.52 -2.69
C ALA A 29 11.12 17.28 -3.35
N SER A 30 11.95 16.48 -4.01
CA SER A 30 11.60 15.25 -4.71
C SER A 30 11.14 14.21 -3.69
N GLY A 31 9.99 14.46 -3.05
CA GLY A 31 9.22 13.45 -2.38
C GLY A 31 8.99 12.36 -3.42
N PHE A 32 9.64 11.23 -3.20
CA PHE A 32 9.64 10.08 -4.07
C PHE A 32 8.20 9.60 -4.25
N ASN A 33 7.47 10.14 -5.23
CA ASN A 33 6.14 9.69 -5.66
C ASN A 33 6.16 8.27 -6.28
N PHE A 34 7.18 7.47 -5.95
CA PHE A 34 7.49 6.15 -6.51
C PHE A 34 7.91 5.14 -5.43
N GLU A 35 7.84 5.49 -4.15
CA GLU A 35 8.24 4.58 -3.07
C GLU A 35 7.28 3.39 -2.94
N LEU A 36 5.99 3.56 -3.29
CA LEU A 36 5.00 2.48 -3.22
C LEU A 36 4.38 2.15 -4.58
N PHE A 37 4.29 0.85 -4.90
CA PHE A 37 3.46 0.38 -6.00
C PHE A 37 1.99 0.46 -5.58
N THR A 38 1.21 1.36 -6.18
CA THR A 38 -0.23 1.43 -5.96
C THR A 38 -0.96 1.25 -7.30
N HIS A 39 -1.87 0.27 -7.35
CA HIS A 39 -2.68 0.01 -8.54
C HIS A 39 -4.14 -0.16 -8.15
N VAL A 40 -5.02 0.61 -8.80
CA VAL A 40 -6.46 0.51 -8.64
C VAL A 40 -7.07 0.01 -9.94
N THR A 41 -7.86 -1.05 -9.86
CA THR A 41 -8.61 -1.61 -10.98
C THR A 41 -10.03 -1.97 -10.54
N ARG A 42 -10.88 -2.30 -11.52
CA ARG A 42 -12.20 -2.89 -11.25
C ARG A 42 -12.26 -4.27 -11.86
N PHE A 43 -12.63 -5.26 -11.05
CA PHE A 43 -12.81 -6.64 -11.49
C PHE A 43 -14.20 -7.11 -11.08
N MET A 44 -15.00 -7.57 -12.06
CA MET A 44 -16.40 -7.98 -11.85
C MET A 44 -17.25 -6.93 -11.10
N GLY A 45 -16.97 -5.64 -11.32
CA GLY A 45 -17.68 -4.53 -10.66
C GLY A 45 -17.09 -4.11 -9.31
N ALA A 46 -16.32 -4.97 -8.64
CA ALA A 46 -15.65 -4.64 -7.38
C ALA A 46 -14.41 -3.77 -7.62
N LYS A 47 -14.21 -2.78 -6.75
CA LYS A 47 -12.94 -2.02 -6.65
C LYS A 47 -11.86 -2.98 -6.13
N VAL A 48 -10.69 -2.99 -6.76
CA VAL A 48 -9.53 -3.78 -6.34
C VAL A 48 -8.34 -2.84 -6.26
N VAL A 49 -7.71 -2.76 -5.09
CA VAL A 49 -6.53 -1.96 -4.82
C VAL A 49 -5.39 -2.88 -4.41
N LEU A 50 -4.24 -2.69 -5.05
CA LEU A 50 -3.01 -3.45 -4.80
C LEU A 50 -1.94 -2.46 -4.34
N LEU A 51 -1.41 -2.67 -3.13
CA LEU A 51 -0.43 -1.81 -2.49
C LEU A 51 0.89 -2.57 -2.26
N GLY A 52 2.02 -1.94 -2.58
CA GLY A 52 3.37 -2.46 -2.36
C GLY A 52 3.62 -3.85 -2.97
N LEU A 53 4.29 -4.70 -2.19
CA LEU A 53 4.57 -6.10 -2.52
C LEU A 53 3.35 -6.98 -2.22
N TYR A 54 2.17 -6.62 -2.75
CA TYR A 54 0.86 -7.22 -2.44
C TYR A 54 0.75 -8.76 -2.58
N ASN A 55 1.64 -9.38 -3.36
CA ASN A 55 1.73 -10.82 -3.58
C ASN A 55 3.04 -11.43 -3.05
N GLY A 56 3.82 -10.69 -2.25
CA GLY A 56 5.12 -11.12 -1.76
C GLY A 56 6.22 -11.15 -2.82
N GLN A 57 6.02 -10.49 -3.97
CA GLN A 57 7.04 -10.38 -5.01
C GLN A 57 8.36 -9.86 -4.42
N ARG A 58 9.45 -10.60 -4.66
CA ARG A 58 10.81 -10.36 -4.11
C ARG A 58 11.02 -10.72 -2.65
N LEU A 59 10.03 -11.30 -1.96
CA LEU A 59 10.18 -11.82 -0.59
C LEU A 59 10.46 -13.33 -0.56
N GLU A 60 10.69 -13.95 -1.72
CA GLU A 60 10.90 -15.40 -1.88
C GLU A 60 12.14 -15.94 -1.13
N GLY A 61 13.12 -15.07 -0.85
CA GLY A 61 14.34 -15.41 -0.12
C GLY A 61 14.28 -15.16 1.39
N GLU A 62 13.17 -14.58 1.89
CA GLU A 62 13.03 -14.26 3.30
C GLU A 62 12.67 -15.51 4.12
N PRO A 63 13.05 -15.57 5.41
CA PRO A 63 12.73 -16.71 6.26
C PRO A 63 11.23 -16.87 6.42
N ALA A 64 10.72 -18.09 6.25
CA ALA A 64 9.28 -18.37 6.31
C ALA A 64 8.59 -17.98 7.64
N GLY A 65 9.35 -17.86 8.74
CA GLY A 65 8.82 -17.42 10.03
C GLY A 65 8.72 -15.90 10.21
N GLU A 66 9.30 -15.12 9.29
CA GLU A 66 9.34 -13.65 9.37
C GLU A 66 8.32 -12.99 8.44
N LEU A 67 7.81 -13.73 7.46
CA LEU A 67 6.74 -13.31 6.56
C LEU A 67 5.39 -13.79 7.11
N VAL A 68 4.54 -12.85 7.49
CA VAL A 68 3.21 -13.13 8.06
C VAL A 68 2.14 -12.46 7.19
N SER A 69 1.03 -13.16 6.95
CA SER A 69 -0.12 -12.60 6.26
C SER A 69 -1.35 -12.66 7.14
N TYR A 70 -2.11 -11.57 7.17
CA TYR A 70 -3.42 -11.49 7.79
C TYR A 70 -4.47 -11.15 6.73
N SER A 71 -5.67 -11.67 6.90
CA SER A 71 -6.79 -11.35 6.01
C SER A 71 -8.12 -11.29 6.75
N ARG A 72 -9.01 -10.43 6.29
CA ARG A 72 -10.38 -10.26 6.78
C ARG A 72 -11.37 -10.21 5.62
N VAL A 73 -12.57 -10.74 5.85
CA VAL A 73 -13.78 -10.43 5.08
C VAL A 73 -14.78 -9.74 6.01
N CYS A 74 -15.38 -8.63 5.59
CA CYS A 74 -16.45 -7.96 6.34
C CYS A 74 -17.39 -7.20 5.39
N GLU A 75 -18.57 -6.84 5.85
CA GLU A 75 -19.45 -5.93 5.11
C GLU A 75 -18.86 -4.51 5.07
N ALA A 76 -19.04 -3.81 3.97
CA ALA A 76 -18.67 -2.41 3.82
C ALA A 76 -19.58 -1.52 4.67
N GLU A 77 -19.02 -0.49 5.30
CA GLU A 77 -19.76 0.45 6.14
C GLU A 77 -20.83 1.24 5.37
N ASP A 78 -20.57 1.50 4.08
CA ASP A 78 -21.48 2.17 3.16
C ASP A 78 -22.60 1.26 2.62
N GLY A 79 -22.62 -0.02 3.00
CA GLY A 79 -23.57 -1.01 2.52
C GLY A 79 -23.34 -1.44 1.06
N SER A 80 -22.15 -1.18 0.49
CA SER A 80 -21.80 -1.59 -0.87
C SER A 80 -21.54 -3.10 -1.05
N GLY A 81 -21.65 -3.87 0.04
CA GLY A 81 -21.53 -5.32 0.09
C GLY A 81 -20.25 -5.79 0.78
N GLU A 82 -19.83 -7.02 0.50
CA GLU A 82 -18.64 -7.61 1.12
C GLU A 82 -17.33 -6.95 0.65
N THR A 83 -16.43 -6.77 1.60
CA THR A 83 -15.06 -6.31 1.41
C THR A 83 -14.09 -7.41 1.83
N PHE A 84 -12.93 -7.42 1.17
CA PHE A 84 -11.82 -8.30 1.52
C PHE A 84 -10.54 -7.50 1.65
N VAL A 85 -9.82 -7.74 2.74
CA VAL A 85 -8.56 -7.08 3.06
C VAL A 85 -7.53 -8.15 3.34
N ARG A 86 -6.34 -8.04 2.73
CA ARG A 86 -5.18 -8.87 3.06
C ARG A 86 -3.94 -8.02 3.16
N VAL A 87 -3.16 -8.20 4.22
CA VAL A 87 -1.86 -7.54 4.42
C VAL A 87 -0.74 -8.57 4.49
N LEU A 88 0.47 -8.12 4.12
CA LEU A 88 1.72 -8.86 4.21
C LEU A 88 2.70 -8.09 5.07
N LEU A 89 3.14 -8.70 6.16
CA LEU A 89 4.16 -8.17 7.06
C LEU A 89 5.45 -8.97 6.91
N LEU A 90 6.58 -8.28 6.84
CA LEU A 90 7.91 -8.87 6.96
C LEU A 90 8.60 -8.27 8.18
N ARG A 91 8.97 -9.13 9.15
CA ARG A 91 9.59 -8.70 10.43
C ARG A 91 8.77 -7.59 11.12
N GLY A 92 7.45 -7.74 11.15
CA GLY A 92 6.52 -6.78 11.73
C GLY A 92 6.17 -5.57 10.84
N ARG A 93 6.86 -5.33 9.72
CA ARG A 93 6.63 -4.13 8.87
C ARG A 93 5.76 -4.45 7.67
N MET A 94 4.79 -3.59 7.36
CA MET A 94 3.92 -3.80 6.20
C MET A 94 4.70 -3.66 4.90
N GLN A 95 4.62 -4.69 4.05
CA GLN A 95 5.28 -4.73 2.74
C GLN A 95 4.28 -4.57 1.60
N GLY A 96 3.02 -4.97 1.80
CA GLY A 96 1.99 -4.84 0.79
C GLY A 96 0.61 -5.25 1.28
N ALA A 97 -0.40 -4.87 0.50
CA ALA A 97 -1.80 -5.16 0.80
C ALA A 97 -2.63 -5.38 -0.46
N VAL A 98 -3.72 -6.13 -0.31
CA VAL A 98 -4.79 -6.31 -1.30
C VAL A 98 -6.10 -5.89 -0.65
N LEU A 99 -6.78 -4.94 -1.26
CA LEU A 99 -8.07 -4.43 -0.81
C LEU A 99 -9.10 -4.66 -1.92
N ILE A 100 -10.24 -5.25 -1.59
CA ILE A 100 -11.33 -5.52 -2.52
C ILE A 100 -12.62 -4.98 -1.90
N GLY A 101 -13.40 -4.24 -2.69
CA GLY A 101 -14.58 -3.53 -2.23
C GLY A 101 -14.25 -2.10 -1.77
N ASN A 102 -15.23 -1.43 -1.15
CA ASN A 102 -15.04 -0.10 -0.57
C ASN A 102 -14.53 -0.26 0.86
N THR A 103 -13.20 -0.34 1.03
CA THR A 103 -12.58 -0.58 2.34
C THR A 103 -12.25 0.69 3.10
N GLU A 104 -12.05 1.83 2.41
CA GLU A 104 -11.54 3.10 2.99
C GLU A 104 -10.16 3.00 3.69
N LEU A 105 -9.47 1.86 3.58
CA LEU A 105 -8.15 1.59 4.18
C LEU A 105 -6.96 1.95 3.28
N GLU A 106 -7.20 2.42 2.06
CA GLU A 106 -6.18 2.61 1.03
C GLU A 106 -5.05 3.54 1.49
N GLU A 107 -5.42 4.71 2.01
CA GLU A 107 -4.49 5.74 2.43
C GLU A 107 -3.72 5.32 3.69
N ALA A 108 -4.44 4.80 4.69
CA ALA A 108 -3.83 4.33 5.93
C ALA A 108 -2.77 3.25 5.65
N PHE A 109 -3.07 2.26 4.79
CA PHE A 109 -2.13 1.19 4.48
C PHE A 109 -0.99 1.62 3.56
N GLU A 110 -1.21 2.60 2.68
CA GLU A 110 -0.13 3.23 1.93
C GLU A 110 0.87 3.89 2.87
N ASN A 111 0.40 4.68 3.83
CA ASN A 111 1.25 5.34 4.83
C ASN A 111 2.00 4.32 5.69
N LEU A 112 1.34 3.25 6.16
CA LEU A 112 2.02 2.19 6.94
C LEU A 112 3.17 1.51 6.19
N ILE A 113 3.06 1.36 4.86
CA ILE A 113 4.14 0.77 4.06
C ILE A 113 5.28 1.78 3.87
N LEU A 114 4.95 3.06 3.64
CA LEU A 114 5.94 4.12 3.46
C LEU A 114 6.72 4.41 4.74
N ASP A 115 6.04 4.55 5.87
CA ASP A 115 6.65 4.81 7.18
C ASP A 115 7.40 3.59 7.71
N GLY A 116 7.00 2.40 7.28
CA GLY A 116 7.63 1.14 7.64
C GLY A 116 7.57 0.85 9.14
N LEU A 117 6.52 1.29 9.83
CA LEU A 117 6.34 1.09 11.28
C LEU A 117 6.33 -0.40 11.66
N ASP A 118 6.74 -0.70 12.90
CA ASP A 118 6.69 -2.06 13.42
C ASP A 118 5.29 -2.36 13.97
N LEU A 119 4.58 -3.25 13.26
CA LEU A 119 3.19 -3.64 13.53
C LEU A 119 3.10 -4.98 14.25
N SER A 120 4.23 -5.56 14.68
CA SER A 120 4.26 -6.85 15.38
C SER A 120 3.39 -6.88 16.65
N VAL A 121 3.20 -5.71 17.29
CA VAL A 121 2.38 -5.55 18.50
C VAL A 121 0.88 -5.72 18.21
N TYR A 122 0.42 -5.28 17.04
CA TYR A 122 -1.00 -5.34 16.67
C TYR A 122 -1.37 -6.69 16.06
N GLY A 123 -0.46 -7.30 15.29
CA GLY A 123 -0.69 -8.61 14.68
C GLY A 123 -1.98 -8.63 13.82
N PRO A 124 -2.92 -9.56 14.05
CA PRO A 124 -4.17 -9.63 13.29
C PRO A 124 -5.14 -8.48 13.60
N HIS A 125 -5.02 -7.82 14.76
CA HIS A 125 -5.92 -6.75 15.18
C HIS A 125 -5.84 -5.50 14.31
N ILE A 126 -4.77 -5.36 13.52
CA ILE A 126 -4.65 -4.30 12.50
C ILE A 126 -5.77 -4.35 11.45
N LEU A 127 -6.43 -5.51 11.32
CA LEU A 127 -7.56 -5.69 10.43
C LEU A 127 -8.89 -5.58 11.15
N ASP A 128 -8.97 -5.31 12.46
CA ASP A 128 -10.27 -5.24 13.12
C ASP A 128 -11.04 -3.96 12.70
N PRO A 129 -12.36 -4.03 12.40
CA PRO A 129 -13.13 -2.85 12.01
C PRO A 129 -13.18 -1.77 13.08
N ASP A 130 -13.19 -2.17 14.36
CA ASP A 130 -13.22 -1.28 15.50
C ASP A 130 -11.83 -0.71 15.86
N PHE A 131 -10.79 -1.08 15.10
CA PHE A 131 -9.42 -0.65 15.34
C PHE A 131 -9.12 0.64 14.56
N GLU A 132 -8.92 1.73 15.29
CA GLU A 132 -8.54 3.03 14.71
C GLU A 132 -7.05 3.01 14.32
N LEU A 133 -6.77 2.85 13.02
CA LEU A 133 -5.41 2.81 12.46
C LEU A 133 -4.65 4.12 12.65
N GLU A 134 -5.35 5.24 12.83
CA GLU A 134 -4.78 6.57 13.04
C GLU A 134 -3.91 6.62 14.30
N HIS A 135 -4.25 5.86 15.35
CA HIS A 135 -3.46 5.76 16.58
C HIS A 135 -2.09 5.11 16.40
N ILE A 136 -1.84 4.42 15.29
CA ILE A 136 -0.51 3.83 15.00
C ILE A 136 0.52 4.93 14.69
N PHE A 137 0.06 6.09 14.24
CA PHE A 137 0.91 7.20 13.78
C PHE A 137 1.17 8.28 14.86
N GLU A 138 0.66 8.10 16.09
CA GLU A 138 0.93 8.95 17.27
C GLU A 138 2.23 8.57 17.99
#